data_AF-A0A8B6GS42-F1
#
_entry.id   AF-A0A8B6GS42-F1
#
_cell.length_a   1.000
_cell.length_b   1.000
_cell.length_c   1.000
_cell.angle_alpha   90.00
_cell.angle_beta   90.00
_cell.angle_gamma   90.00
#
_symmetry.space_group_name_H-M   'P 1'
#
loop_
_entity.id
_entity.type
_entity.pdbx_description
1 polymer ?
#
loop_
_entity_poly.entity_id
_entity_poly.type
_entity_poly.pdbx_seq_one_letter_code
_entity_poly.pdbx_strand_id
1 'polypeptide(L)'
;MEAPIETFIKDFVWARTGETVYTDLSTPSVVLLRDVKTCGSTALAALWLNILQHPNNYPVQRYPYRKLYQTNGTYKVVLTVDDVTLTVSMSLGSLKMKGEFILHWFQSNFLKVLDAYGRPWANPQPLDDKYSKLRKTWENLPSVKHSA
;
A
#
# COMPACT_ATOMS: atom_id res chain seq x y z
N MET A 1 -24.71 4.24 6.60
CA MET A 1 -24.60 2.79 6.34
C MET A 1 -23.17 2.56 5.89
N GLU A 2 -22.37 1.83 6.67
CA GLU A 2 -20.96 1.61 6.38
C GLU A 2 -20.81 0.56 5.26
N ALA A 3 -19.86 0.72 4.34
CA ALA A 3 -19.71 -0.22 3.23
C ALA A 3 -19.08 -1.55 3.72
N PRO A 4 -19.47 -2.72 3.18
CA PRO A 4 -18.95 -4.02 3.64
C PRO A 4 -17.42 -4.13 3.65
N ILE A 5 -16.76 -3.48 2.69
CA ILE A 5 -15.29 -3.42 2.62
C ILE A 5 -14.67 -2.64 3.79
N GLU A 6 -15.31 -1.58 4.26
CA GLU A 6 -14.78 -0.75 5.35
C GLU A 6 -14.82 -1.52 6.67
N THR A 7 -15.92 -2.21 6.95
CA THR A 7 -16.05 -3.11 8.11
C THR A 7 -15.00 -4.21 8.07
N PHE A 8 -14.84 -4.88 6.93
CA PHE A 8 -13.82 -5.93 6.78
C PHE A 8 -12.40 -5.41 7.06
N ILE A 9 -12.05 -4.24 6.52
CA ILE A 9 -10.72 -3.63 6.73
C ILE A 9 -10.53 -3.30 8.21
N LYS A 10 -11.52 -2.71 8.88
CA LYS A 10 -11.45 -2.39 10.30
C LYS A 10 -11.21 -3.62 11.15
N ASP A 11 -11.99 -4.68 10.94
CA ASP A 11 -11.88 -5.93 11.70
C ASP A 11 -10.53 -6.61 11.45
N PHE A 12 -10.10 -6.66 10.19
CA PHE A 12 -8.81 -7.22 9.80
C PHE A 12 -7.64 -6.48 10.47
N VAL A 13 -7.65 -5.14 10.45
CA VAL A 13 -6.60 -4.33 11.04
C VAL A 13 -6.60 -4.46 12.56
N TRP A 14 -7.79 -4.38 13.18
CA TRP A 14 -7.94 -4.55 14.63
C TRP A 14 -7.40 -5.90 15.09
N ALA A 15 -7.75 -6.99 14.41
CA ALA A 15 -7.28 -8.33 14.76
C ALA A 15 -5.75 -8.50 14.67
N ARG A 16 -5.06 -7.69 13.85
CA ARG A 16 -3.61 -7.79 13.62
C ARG A 16 -2.79 -6.79 14.43
N THR A 17 -3.38 -5.67 14.83
CA THR A 17 -2.64 -4.55 15.43
C THR A 17 -3.27 -4.01 16.71
N GLY A 18 -4.54 -4.31 16.99
CA GLY A 18 -5.31 -3.67 18.05
C GLY A 18 -5.62 -2.19 17.77
N GLU A 19 -5.45 -1.74 16.53
CA GLU A 19 -5.72 -0.36 16.12
C GLU A 19 -6.95 -0.27 15.22
N THR A 20 -7.57 0.91 15.21
CA THR A 20 -8.75 1.19 14.38
C THR A 20 -8.35 2.13 13.25
N VAL A 21 -8.79 1.80 12.04
CA VAL A 21 -8.55 2.62 10.86
C VAL A 21 -9.82 3.22 10.32
N TYR A 22 -9.67 4.37 9.70
CA TYR A 22 -10.70 5.07 8.94
C TYR A 22 -10.35 5.04 7.45
N THR A 23 -11.35 4.72 6.63
CA THR A 23 -11.28 4.79 5.17
C THR A 23 -11.81 6.14 4.71
N ASP A 24 -10.93 6.94 4.12
CA ASP A 24 -11.25 8.27 3.59
C ASP A 24 -11.37 8.20 2.07
N LEU A 25 -12.59 8.45 1.58
CA LEU A 25 -12.97 8.45 0.16
C LEU A 25 -13.35 9.86 -0.34
N SER A 26 -13.02 10.90 0.42
CA SER A 26 -13.40 12.29 0.12
C SER A 26 -12.82 12.83 -1.19
N THR A 27 -11.76 12.20 -1.69
CA THR A 27 -11.06 12.61 -2.92
C THR A 27 -11.29 11.59 -4.03
N PRO A 28 -11.86 11.98 -5.20
CA PRO A 28 -12.33 11.05 -6.24
C PRO A 28 -11.29 10.05 -6.79
N SER A 29 -9.99 10.40 -6.74
CA SER A 29 -8.89 9.58 -7.25
C SER A 29 -7.98 9.03 -6.15
N VAL A 30 -8.42 9.10 -4.89
CA VAL A 30 -7.63 8.68 -3.74
C VAL A 30 -8.49 7.90 -2.75
N VAL A 31 -7.97 6.75 -2.32
CA VAL A 31 -8.42 6.08 -1.11
C VAL A 31 -7.32 6.21 -0.07
N LEU A 32 -7.66 6.65 1.14
CA LEU A 32 -6.71 6.78 2.23
C LEU A 32 -7.18 5.98 3.45
N LEU A 33 -6.38 5.00 3.86
CA LEU A 33 -6.54 4.31 5.13
C LEU A 33 -5.61 4.94 6.16
N ARG A 34 -6.15 5.41 7.28
CA ARG A 34 -5.37 6.06 8.34
C ARG A 34 -5.88 5.71 9.72
N ASP A 35 -5.01 5.78 10.71
CA ASP A 35 -5.38 5.69 12.12
C ASP A 35 -6.42 6.77 12.49
N VAL A 36 -7.37 6.38 13.33
CA VAL A 36 -8.38 7.29 13.90
C VAL A 36 -7.77 8.25 14.93
N LYS A 37 -6.72 7.84 15.67
CA LYS A 37 -6.15 8.63 16.78
C LYS A 37 -5.23 9.76 16.31
N THR A 38 -4.89 9.83 15.02
CA THR A 38 -4.07 10.88 14.37
C THR A 38 -2.64 11.08 14.89
N CYS A 39 -2.19 10.31 15.89
CA CYS A 39 -0.85 10.43 16.48
C CYS A 39 0.24 9.66 15.71
N GLY A 40 -0.14 8.97 14.63
CA GLY A 40 0.77 8.16 13.82
C GLY A 40 1.00 6.78 14.42
N SER A 41 1.16 5.77 13.57
CA SER A 41 1.30 4.38 14.00
C SER A 41 2.36 3.63 13.22
N THR A 42 3.39 3.18 13.95
CA THR A 42 4.42 2.30 13.38
C THR A 42 3.87 0.89 13.12
N ALA A 43 2.94 0.41 13.95
CA ALA A 43 2.34 -0.91 13.78
C ALA A 43 1.49 -0.98 12.51
N LEU A 44 0.70 0.06 12.21
CA LEU A 44 -0.03 0.15 10.94
C LEU A 44 0.90 0.29 9.75
N ALA A 45 1.94 1.11 9.85
CA ALA A 45 2.93 1.25 8.77
C ALA A 45 3.58 -0.12 8.45
N ALA A 46 3.98 -0.86 9.49
CA ALA A 46 4.55 -2.19 9.35
C ALA A 46 3.53 -3.19 8.77
N LEU A 47 2.28 -3.15 9.22
CA LEU A 47 1.20 -3.99 8.68
C LEU A 47 1.03 -3.76 7.17
N TRP A 48 0.91 -2.50 6.73
CA TRP A 48 0.75 -2.19 5.31
C TRP A 48 1.93 -2.64 4.47
N LEU A 49 3.16 -2.41 4.96
CA LEU A 49 4.35 -2.92 4.28
C LEU A 49 4.34 -4.44 4.16
N ASN A 50 4.04 -5.15 5.25
CA ASN A 50 4.01 -6.61 5.25
C ASN A 50 2.95 -7.18 4.30
N ILE A 51 1.77 -6.56 4.25
CA ILE A 51 0.71 -6.94 3.30
C ILE A 51 1.16 -6.73 1.87
N LEU A 52 1.71 -5.55 1.56
CA LEU A 52 2.10 -5.23 0.20
C LEU A 52 3.27 -6.11 -0.24
N GLN A 53 4.28 -6.31 0.61
CA GLN A 53 5.47 -7.11 0.31
C GLN A 53 5.23 -8.62 0.43
N HIS A 54 4.02 -9.04 0.80
CA HIS A 54 3.71 -10.44 0.96
C HIS A 54 3.92 -11.19 -0.37
N PRO A 55 4.53 -12.39 -0.36
CA PRO A 55 4.82 -13.13 -1.58
C PRO A 55 3.60 -13.47 -2.45
N ASN A 56 2.42 -13.61 -1.83
CA ASN A 56 1.16 -13.85 -2.54
C ASN A 56 0.57 -12.57 -3.18
N ASN A 57 1.09 -11.39 -2.83
CA ASN A 57 0.58 -10.10 -3.27
C ASN A 57 1.57 -9.46 -4.25
N TYR A 58 2.55 -8.72 -3.71
CA TYR A 58 3.53 -7.98 -4.49
C TYR A 58 4.94 -8.27 -3.97
N PRO A 59 5.51 -9.46 -4.28
CA PRO A 59 6.84 -9.81 -3.84
C PRO A 59 7.86 -8.75 -4.30
N VAL A 60 8.75 -8.35 -3.40
CA VAL A 60 9.76 -7.30 -3.62
C VAL A 60 10.64 -7.58 -4.85
N GLN A 61 10.82 -8.85 -5.19
CA GLN A 61 11.58 -9.26 -6.37
C GLN A 61 10.89 -8.89 -7.70
N ARG A 62 9.54 -8.81 -7.72
CA ARG A 62 8.74 -8.53 -8.93
C ARG A 62 8.31 -7.07 -9.04
N TYR A 63 8.02 -6.43 -7.91
CA TYR A 63 7.48 -5.08 -7.87
C TYR A 63 8.49 -4.13 -7.23
N PRO A 64 8.92 -3.06 -7.94
CA PRO A 64 9.92 -2.14 -7.42
C PRO A 64 9.33 -1.27 -6.31
N TYR A 65 9.90 -1.37 -5.11
CA TYR A 65 9.58 -0.50 -3.98
C TYR A 65 10.57 0.66 -3.92
N ARG A 66 10.06 1.88 -3.69
CA ARG A 66 10.87 3.09 -3.54
C ARG A 66 10.71 3.68 -2.16
N LYS A 67 11.82 3.89 -1.45
CA LYS A 67 11.85 4.70 -0.22
C LYS A 67 12.07 6.15 -0.60
N LEU A 68 11.14 7.02 -0.23
CA LEU A 68 11.20 8.46 -0.47
C LEU A 68 11.32 9.18 0.87
N TYR A 69 12.45 9.83 1.10
CA TYR A 69 12.70 10.61 2.32
C TYR A 69 12.04 11.97 2.21
N GLN A 70 11.44 12.40 3.32
CA GLN A 70 10.83 13.72 3.47
C GLN A 70 11.77 14.64 4.25
N THR A 71 11.61 15.94 4.09
CA THR A 71 12.44 16.99 4.71
C THR A 71 12.46 16.95 6.24
N ASN A 72 11.46 16.35 6.88
CA ASN A 72 11.36 16.19 8.34
C ASN A 72 11.99 14.89 8.87
N GLY A 73 12.81 14.19 8.08
CA GLY A 73 13.45 12.93 8.47
C GLY A 73 12.52 11.71 8.45
N THR A 74 11.25 11.88 8.09
CA THR A 74 10.33 10.76 7.86
C THR A 74 10.50 10.23 6.44
N TYR A 75 10.01 9.02 6.16
CA TYR A 75 10.01 8.49 4.80
C TYR A 75 8.70 7.79 4.47
N LYS A 76 8.47 7.65 3.16
CA LYS A 76 7.34 6.93 2.59
C LYS A 76 7.85 5.80 1.71
N VAL A 77 7.07 4.74 1.60
CA VAL A 77 7.35 3.65 0.67
C VAL A 77 6.31 3.66 -0.43
N VAL A 78 6.76 3.68 -1.68
CA VAL A 78 5.91 3.76 -2.87
C VAL A 78 6.10 2.52 -3.74
N LEU A 79 4.98 2.05 -4.28
CA LEU A 79 4.83 0.91 -5.18
C LEU A 79 3.73 1.29 -6.20
N THR A 80 3.87 0.89 -7.46
CA THR A 80 2.80 1.03 -8.44
C THR A 80 2.47 -0.31 -9.07
N VAL A 81 1.17 -0.63 -9.10
CA VAL A 81 0.59 -1.87 -9.63
C VAL A 81 -0.72 -1.52 -10.32
N ASP A 82 -0.95 -2.06 -11.51
CA ASP A 82 -2.20 -1.87 -12.29
C ASP A 82 -2.63 -0.39 -12.38
N ASP A 83 -1.67 0.50 -12.69
CA ASP A 83 -1.86 1.96 -12.77
C ASP A 83 -2.34 2.63 -11.45
N VAL A 84 -2.30 1.89 -10.34
CA VAL A 84 -2.55 2.39 -8.99
C VAL A 84 -1.22 2.57 -8.24
N THR A 85 -1.00 3.78 -7.74
CA THR A 85 0.14 4.08 -6.87
C THR A 85 -0.26 3.90 -5.42
N LEU A 86 0.42 2.97 -4.74
CA LEU A 86 0.29 2.66 -3.33
C LEU A 86 1.43 3.36 -2.57
N THR A 87 1.10 4.08 -1.51
CA THR A 87 2.05 4.85 -0.70
C THR A 87 1.81 4.59 0.78
N VAL A 88 2.79 4.00 1.46
CA VAL A 88 2.78 3.83 2.91
C VAL A 88 3.54 4.98 3.57
N SER A 89 2.89 5.69 4.49
CA SER A 89 3.53 6.72 5.31
C SER A 89 4.04 6.13 6.61
N MET A 90 5.36 6.03 6.76
CA MET A 90 5.95 5.32 7.91
C MET A 90 5.74 6.03 9.25
N SER A 91 5.67 7.36 9.22
CA SER A 91 5.40 8.19 10.40
C SER A 91 3.93 8.19 10.81
N LEU A 92 3.01 8.04 9.84
CA LEU A 92 1.57 8.20 10.08
C LEU A 92 0.83 6.86 10.16
N GLY A 93 1.44 5.76 9.76
CA GLY A 93 0.75 4.47 9.66
C GLY A 93 -0.32 4.42 8.58
N SER A 94 -0.30 5.35 7.63
CA SER A 94 -1.33 5.45 6.60
C SER A 94 -0.95 4.76 5.31
N LEU A 95 -1.95 4.18 4.63
CA LEU A 95 -1.86 3.67 3.27
C LEU A 95 -2.71 4.56 2.36
N LYS A 96 -2.05 5.25 1.45
CA LYS A 96 -2.68 6.02 0.39
C LYS A 96 -2.63 5.25 -0.92
N MET A 97 -3.74 5.19 -1.61
CA MET A 97 -3.88 4.56 -2.92
C MET A 97 -4.42 5.59 -3.90
N LYS A 98 -3.76 5.76 -5.04
CA LYS A 98 -4.12 6.78 -6.04
C LYS A 98 -4.14 6.18 -7.43
N GLY A 99 -5.21 6.44 -8.18
CA GLY A 99 -5.37 6.00 -9.57
C GLY A 99 -6.68 6.51 -10.17
N GLU A 100 -6.82 6.40 -11.48
CA GLU A 100 -8.03 6.85 -12.21
C GLU A 100 -9.26 6.00 -11.85
N PHE A 101 -9.09 4.68 -11.72
CA PHE A 101 -10.16 3.73 -11.39
C PHE A 101 -10.08 3.20 -9.95
N ILE A 102 -9.62 4.06 -9.02
CA ILE A 102 -9.19 3.59 -7.70
C ILE A 102 -10.30 2.95 -6.88
N LEU A 103 -11.54 3.44 -6.95
CA LEU A 103 -12.64 2.88 -6.16
C LEU A 103 -12.97 1.44 -6.58
N HIS A 104 -13.00 1.19 -7.90
CA HIS A 104 -13.20 -0.15 -8.44
C HIS A 104 -12.02 -1.07 -8.07
N TRP A 105 -10.78 -0.58 -8.21
CA TRP A 105 -9.59 -1.34 -7.83
C TRP A 105 -9.57 -1.65 -6.32
N PHE A 106 -9.93 -0.68 -5.49
CA PHE A 106 -10.01 -0.84 -4.04
C PHE A 106 -11.04 -1.91 -3.65
N GLN A 107 -12.24 -1.86 -4.23
CA GLN A 107 -13.27 -2.85 -3.96
C GLN A 107 -12.91 -4.26 -4.43
N SER A 108 -12.30 -4.38 -5.61
CA SER A 108 -12.12 -5.69 -6.26
C SER A 108 -10.76 -6.34 -6.02
N ASN A 109 -9.70 -5.54 -5.91
CA ASN A 109 -8.32 -6.01 -5.80
C ASN A 109 -7.79 -5.89 -4.38
N PHE A 110 -8.09 -4.80 -3.65
CA PHE A 110 -7.55 -4.65 -2.31
C PHE A 110 -8.09 -5.70 -1.33
N LEU A 111 -9.36 -6.11 -1.46
CA LEU A 111 -9.89 -7.25 -0.68
C LEU A 111 -9.13 -8.54 -0.96
N LYS A 112 -8.78 -8.83 -2.21
CA LYS A 112 -7.99 -10.00 -2.59
C LYS A 112 -6.58 -9.94 -1.99
N VAL A 113 -5.98 -8.75 -1.95
CA VAL A 113 -4.67 -8.52 -1.32
C VAL A 113 -4.71 -8.84 0.18
N LEU A 114 -5.76 -8.40 0.88
CA LEU A 114 -5.94 -8.68 2.30
C LEU A 114 -6.20 -10.17 2.57
N ASP A 115 -7.06 -10.80 1.76
CA ASP A 115 -7.35 -12.23 1.84
C ASP A 115 -6.09 -13.08 1.59
N ALA A 116 -5.33 -12.76 0.56
CA ALA A 116 -4.10 -13.47 0.18
C ALA A 116 -2.96 -13.34 1.23
N TYR A 117 -2.95 -12.27 2.02
CA TYR A 117 -2.06 -12.13 3.18
C TYR A 117 -2.45 -13.05 4.35
N GLY A 118 -3.74 -13.38 4.50
CA GLY A 118 -4.22 -14.33 5.50
C GLY A 118 -3.84 -15.79 5.21
N ARG A 119 -3.48 -16.10 3.97
CA ARG A 119 -3.15 -17.46 3.53
C ARG A 119 -1.68 -17.81 3.83
N PRO A 120 -1.37 -19.09 4.09
CA PRO A 120 0.01 -19.53 4.24
C PRO A 120 0.83 -19.24 2.98
N TRP A 121 2.14 -19.12 3.16
CA TRP A 121 3.07 -18.80 2.09
C TRP A 121 2.99 -19.85 0.96
N ALA A 122 2.50 -19.45 -0.21
CA ALA A 122 2.58 -20.28 -1.41
C ALA A 122 3.99 -20.13 -2.02
N ASN A 123 4.50 -21.20 -2.65
CA ASN A 123 5.83 -21.19 -3.27
C ASN A 123 6.03 -19.93 -4.14
N PRO A 124 7.15 -19.20 -3.99
CA PRO A 124 7.39 -17.98 -4.73
C PRO A 124 7.30 -18.27 -6.23
N GLN A 125 6.36 -17.61 -6.90
CA GLN A 125 6.18 -17.81 -8.32
C GLN A 125 7.41 -17.30 -9.10
N PRO A 126 7.88 -18.00 -10.15
CA PRO A 126 9.07 -17.64 -10.91
C PRO A 126 8.95 -16.27 -11.58
N LEU A 127 10.03 -15.49 -11.61
CA LEU A 127 10.06 -14.16 -12.22
C LEU A 127 9.70 -14.23 -13.71
N ASP A 128 8.63 -13.54 -14.12
CA ASP A 128 8.24 -13.39 -15.53
C ASP A 128 9.04 -12.23 -16.16
N ASP A 129 9.57 -12.45 -17.36
CA ASP A 129 10.37 -11.48 -18.12
C ASP A 129 9.66 -10.14 -18.34
N LYS A 130 8.32 -10.11 -18.31
CA LYS A 130 7.53 -8.87 -18.46
C LYS A 130 7.85 -7.81 -17.38
N TYR A 131 8.23 -8.22 -16.17
CA TYR A 131 8.51 -7.31 -15.05
C TYR A 131 9.89 -6.63 -15.14
N SER A 132 10.82 -7.21 -15.91
CA SER A 132 12.15 -6.61 -16.13
C SER A 132 12.10 -5.30 -16.93
N LYS A 133 11.09 -5.11 -17.78
CA LYS A 133 10.86 -3.85 -18.53
C LYS A 133 10.26 -2.75 -17.66
N LEU A 134 9.28 -3.09 -16.80
CA LEU A 134 8.67 -2.15 -15.84
C LEU A 134 9.72 -1.59 -14.87
N ARG A 135 10.62 -2.44 -14.37
CA ARG A 135 11.74 -2.03 -13.51
C ARG A 135 12.59 -0.91 -14.15
N LYS A 136 12.95 -1.03 -15.43
CA LYS A 136 13.76 -0.03 -16.15
C LYS A 136 13.02 1.30 -16.34
N THR A 137 11.73 1.27 -16.70
CA THR A 137 10.92 2.50 -16.84
C THR A 137 10.77 3.22 -15.50
N TRP A 138 10.56 2.45 -14.42
CA TRP A 138 10.45 3.00 -13.07
C TRP A 138 11.77 3.60 -12.60
N GLU A 139 12.89 2.88 -12.71
CA GLU A 139 14.25 3.33 -12.36
C GLU A 139 14.63 4.67 -13.03
N ASN A 140 14.12 4.96 -14.23
CA ASN A 140 14.38 6.20 -14.97
C ASN A 140 13.51 7.41 -14.57
N LEU A 141 12.50 7.26 -13.71
CA LEU A 141 11.73 8.40 -13.21
C LEU A 141 12.60 9.23 -12.25
N PRO A 142 12.74 10.56 -12.48
CA PRO A 142 13.63 11.40 -11.70
C PRO A 142 13.29 11.30 -10.21
N SER A 143 14.31 11.03 -9.39
CA SER A 143 14.23 11.33 -7.97
C SER A 143 13.97 12.84 -7.84
N VAL A 144 13.01 13.20 -6.99
CA VAL A 144 12.72 14.61 -6.71
C VAL A 144 14.02 15.26 -6.25
N LYS A 145 14.62 16.06 -7.13
CA LYS A 145 15.80 16.86 -6.81
C LYS A 145 15.35 17.91 -5.81
N HIS A 146 15.94 17.90 -4.63
CA HIS A 146 15.86 19.03 -3.73
C HIS A 146 16.62 20.19 -4.37
N SER A 147 15.91 21.23 -4.79
CA SER A 147 16.51 22.55 -4.91
C SER A 147 16.85 23.01 -3.50
N ALA A 148 18.13 23.20 -3.24
CA ALA A 148 18.64 23.88 -2.06
C ALA A 148 18.26 25.37 -2.08
#